data_AF-A0A7Y2C4C8-F1
#
_entry.id   AF-A0A7Y2C4C8-F1
#
_cell.length_a   1.000
_cell.length_b   1.000
_cell.length_c   1.000
_cell.angle_alpha   90.00
_cell.angle_beta   90.00
_cell.angle_gamma   90.00
#
_symmetry.space_group_name_H-M   'P 1'
#
loop_
_entity.id
_entity.type
_entity.pdbx_description
1 polymer ?
#
loop_
_entity_poly.entity_id
_entity_poly.type
_entity_poly.pdbx_seq_one_letter_code
_entity_poly.pdbx_strand_id
1 'polypeptide(L)'
;NRKSGEFFSDDCMIKTLSSNTIDVYARIEEKNEGMVDLTVWFDLGGAYLSSQSHPEVYPQAVQLLEEYQLSVSTMAIEAEIKEQEGTLKKMENELKGLVKDQRNYEDEITKCEKKIEEAKAALVENEGAQKSQEEIIKKQKGVVKEVQAKLKNL
;
A
#
# COMPACT_ATOMS: atom_id res chain seq x y z
N ASN A 1 -38.67 1.87 7.95
CA ASN A 1 -38.95 0.73 7.05
C ASN A 1 -37.71 0.49 6.19
N ARG A 2 -36.69 -0.26 6.67
CA ARG A 2 -35.40 -0.41 5.96
C ARG A 2 -35.47 -1.35 4.74
N LYS A 3 -36.61 -2.02 4.50
CA LYS A 3 -36.79 -3.00 3.42
C LYS A 3 -37.22 -2.39 2.09
N SER A 4 -37.63 -1.13 2.04
CA SER A 4 -38.02 -0.42 0.81
C SER A 4 -36.97 0.55 0.25
N GLY A 5 -35.82 0.74 0.94
CA GLY A 5 -34.83 1.76 0.56
C GLY A 5 -35.26 3.19 0.91
N GLU A 6 -36.32 3.33 1.72
CA GLU A 6 -36.89 4.60 2.12
C GLU A 6 -36.50 4.95 3.56
N PHE A 7 -36.05 6.19 3.73
CA PHE A 7 -35.76 6.84 4.98
C PHE A 7 -36.95 7.73 5.34
N PHE A 8 -37.31 7.71 6.61
CA PHE A 8 -38.39 8.51 7.14
C PHE A 8 -37.92 9.22 8.40
N SER A 9 -38.17 10.52 8.46
CA SER A 9 -37.93 11.35 9.62
C SER A 9 -39.24 12.05 9.97
N ASP A 10 -39.75 11.70 11.15
CA ASP A 10 -41.02 12.16 11.71
C ASP A 10 -40.83 13.50 12.45
N ASP A 11 -41.85 14.37 12.41
CA ASP A 11 -41.90 15.62 13.17
C ASP A 11 -40.67 16.54 13.01
N CYS A 12 -40.14 16.65 11.79
CA CYS A 12 -38.97 17.46 11.50
C CYS A 12 -39.28 18.96 11.61
N MET A 13 -38.42 19.71 12.30
CA MET A 13 -38.51 21.17 12.36
C MET A 13 -37.58 21.80 11.31
N ILE A 14 -38.10 22.03 10.11
CA ILE A 14 -37.38 22.74 9.03
C ILE A 14 -38.01 24.12 8.84
N LYS A 15 -37.54 25.09 9.64
CA LYS A 15 -38.14 26.44 9.74
C LYS A 15 -38.19 27.21 8.42
N THR A 16 -37.33 26.87 7.47
CA THR A 16 -37.31 27.47 6.13
C THR A 16 -38.45 26.96 5.24
N LEU A 17 -39.07 25.82 5.58
CA LEU A 17 -40.15 25.19 4.80
C LEU A 17 -41.51 25.31 5.47
N SER A 18 -41.58 25.32 6.81
CA SER A 18 -42.83 25.43 7.56
C SER A 18 -42.61 26.00 8.96
N SER A 19 -43.63 26.64 9.52
CA SER A 19 -43.68 27.01 10.94
C SER A 19 -44.07 25.86 11.86
N ASN A 20 -44.64 24.79 11.31
CA ASN A 20 -44.99 23.55 12.02
C ASN A 20 -43.94 22.47 11.77
N THR A 21 -44.05 21.34 12.49
CA THR A 21 -43.30 20.13 12.14
C THR A 21 -43.79 19.58 10.80
N ILE A 22 -42.88 18.94 10.07
CA ILE A 22 -43.13 18.33 8.77
C ILE A 22 -42.55 16.92 8.75
N ASP A 23 -43.13 16.08 7.92
CA ASP A 23 -42.66 14.71 7.73
C ASP A 23 -41.77 14.64 6.49
N VAL A 24 -40.60 14.01 6.61
CA VAL A 24 -39.64 13.91 5.50
C VAL A 24 -39.43 12.46 5.13
N TYR A 25 -39.71 12.14 3.87
CA TYR A 25 -39.44 10.86 3.26
C TYR A 25 -38.31 11.03 2.27
N ALA A 26 -37.34 10.12 2.27
CA ALA A 26 -36.25 10.13 1.30
C ALA A 26 -36.01 8.72 0.76
N ARG A 27 -35.59 8.63 -0.49
CA ARG A 27 -35.22 7.36 -1.13
C ARG A 27 -33.95 7.56 -1.93
N ILE A 28 -33.04 6.62 -1.78
CA ILE A 28 -31.77 6.59 -2.51
C ILE A 28 -31.83 5.42 -3.47
N GLU A 29 -31.61 5.69 -4.76
CA GLU A 29 -31.59 4.67 -5.81
C GLU A 29 -30.26 4.74 -6.55
N GLU A 30 -29.56 3.61 -6.61
CA GLU A 30 -28.37 3.48 -7.45
C GLU A 30 -28.80 3.37 -8.92
N LYS A 31 -28.28 4.26 -9.77
CA LYS A 31 -28.56 4.25 -11.21
C LYS A 31 -27.55 3.39 -11.97
N ASN A 32 -26.28 3.57 -11.64
CA ASN A 32 -25.11 2.95 -12.26
C ASN A 32 -23.90 3.16 -11.34
N GLU A 33 -22.78 2.51 -11.66
CA GLU A 33 -21.59 2.48 -10.78
C GLU A 33 -21.14 3.90 -10.39
N GLY A 34 -21.30 4.23 -9.10
CA GLY A 34 -20.93 5.53 -8.52
C GLY A 34 -21.97 6.65 -8.67
N MET A 35 -23.14 6.41 -9.27
CA MET A 35 -24.21 7.40 -9.42
C MET A 35 -25.48 7.01 -8.68
N VAL A 36 -25.94 7.93 -7.82
CA VAL A 36 -27.12 7.76 -6.99
C VAL A 36 -28.12 8.89 -7.22
N ASP A 37 -29.39 8.54 -7.33
CA ASP A 37 -30.50 9.48 -7.27
C ASP A 37 -30.98 9.56 -5.81
N LEU A 38 -31.07 10.77 -5.28
CA LEU A 38 -31.77 11.06 -4.03
C LEU A 38 -33.11 11.71 -4.37
N THR A 39 -34.20 11.04 -4.01
CA THR A 39 -35.54 11.62 -4.07
C THR A 39 -36.02 11.93 -2.65
N VAL A 40 -36.53 13.14 -2.43
CA VAL A 40 -37.06 13.57 -1.12
C VAL A 40 -38.46 14.12 -1.28
N TRP A 41 -39.37 13.71 -0.39
CA TRP A 41 -40.73 14.22 -0.28
C TRP A 41 -40.91 14.86 1.09
N PHE A 42 -41.36 16.11 1.10
CA PHE A 42 -41.69 16.85 2.31
C PHE A 42 -43.23 16.92 2.44
N ASP A 43 -43.79 16.30 3.47
CA ASP A 43 -45.21 16.36 3.80
C ASP A 43 -45.44 17.44 4.86
N LEU A 44 -46.21 18.47 4.49
CA LEU A 44 -46.48 19.63 5.34
C LEU A 44 -47.68 19.43 6.29
N GLY A 45 -48.18 18.20 6.44
CA GLY A 45 -49.29 17.83 7.33
C GLY A 45 -50.68 17.90 6.68
N GLY A 46 -50.73 17.94 5.34
CA GLY A 46 -51.99 18.03 4.59
C GLY A 46 -51.80 18.05 3.07
N ALA A 47 -50.60 18.42 2.62
CA ALA A 47 -50.17 18.29 1.24
C ALA A 47 -48.65 18.13 1.17
N TYR A 48 -48.17 17.43 0.14
CA TYR A 48 -46.75 17.40 -0.19
C TYR A 48 -46.30 18.73 -0.78
N LEU A 49 -45.08 19.14 -0.42
CA LEU A 49 -44.42 20.31 -0.98
C LEU A 49 -44.29 20.17 -2.51
N SER A 50 -44.68 21.21 -3.25
CA SER A 50 -44.63 21.21 -4.71
C SER A 50 -44.53 22.65 -5.24
N SER A 51 -43.96 22.81 -6.43
CA SER A 51 -43.82 24.13 -7.07
C SER A 51 -45.16 24.76 -7.45
N GLN A 52 -46.21 23.95 -7.60
CA GLN A 52 -47.55 24.41 -7.94
C GLN A 52 -48.35 24.84 -6.70
N SER A 53 -48.29 24.06 -5.63
CA SER A 53 -49.11 24.29 -4.43
C SER A 53 -48.41 25.18 -3.39
N HIS A 54 -47.08 25.25 -3.42
CA HIS A 54 -46.27 25.94 -2.42
C HIS A 54 -45.09 26.72 -3.07
N PRO A 55 -45.37 27.60 -4.05
CA PRO A 55 -44.33 28.26 -4.85
C PRO A 55 -43.37 29.13 -4.04
N GLU A 56 -43.79 29.63 -2.88
CA GLU A 56 -42.98 30.51 -2.01
C GLU A 56 -41.94 29.78 -1.16
N VAL A 57 -42.15 28.50 -0.83
CA VAL A 57 -41.25 27.68 0.01
C VAL A 57 -40.57 26.55 -0.76
N TYR A 58 -41.07 26.18 -1.94
CA TYR A 58 -40.46 25.15 -2.80
C TYR A 58 -38.99 25.47 -3.17
N PRO A 59 -38.62 26.71 -3.56
CA PRO A 59 -37.21 27.04 -3.87
C PRO A 59 -36.25 26.79 -2.70
N GLN A 60 -36.71 26.94 -1.46
CA GLN A 60 -35.91 26.74 -0.25
C GLN A 60 -35.63 25.25 -0.03
N ALA A 61 -36.56 24.36 -0.38
CA ALA A 61 -36.30 22.92 -0.35
C ALA A 61 -35.34 22.49 -1.46
N VAL A 62 -35.42 23.10 -2.64
CA VAL A 62 -34.43 22.88 -3.71
C VAL A 62 -33.05 23.30 -3.23
N GLN A 63 -32.92 24.51 -2.68
CA GLN A 63 -31.65 25.00 -2.13
C GLN A 63 -31.10 24.08 -1.02
N LEU A 64 -31.95 23.60 -0.11
CA LEU A 64 -31.54 22.65 0.93
C LEU A 64 -30.95 21.36 0.33
N LEU A 65 -31.54 20.84 -0.74
CA LEU A 65 -31.03 19.63 -1.41
C LEU A 65 -29.76 19.91 -2.21
N GLU A 66 -29.62 21.09 -2.83
CA GLU A 66 -28.40 21.51 -3.52
C GLU A 66 -27.22 21.65 -2.54
N GLU A 67 -27.44 22.26 -1.38
CA GLU A 67 -26.44 22.38 -0.31
C GLU A 67 -26.05 21.01 0.25
N TYR A 68 -27.03 20.12 0.45
CA TYR A 68 -26.77 18.74 0.85
C TYR A 68 -25.94 17.98 -0.20
N GLN A 69 -26.31 18.08 -1.48
CA GLN A 69 -25.56 17.46 -2.57
C GLN A 69 -24.11 17.93 -2.58
N LEU A 70 -23.88 19.24 -2.49
CA LEU A 70 -22.54 19.81 -2.45
C LEU A 70 -21.74 19.26 -1.27
N SER A 71 -22.33 19.26 -0.07
CA SER A 71 -21.67 18.74 1.14
C SER A 71 -21.30 17.27 1.01
N VAL A 72 -22.19 16.42 0.51
CA VAL A 72 -21.92 14.99 0.36
C VAL A 72 -20.87 14.75 -0.71
N SER A 73 -20.93 15.46 -1.84
CA SER A 73 -19.91 15.37 -2.89
C SER A 73 -18.52 15.81 -2.37
N THR A 74 -18.44 16.89 -1.60
CA THR A 74 -17.18 17.32 -0.98
C THR A 74 -16.64 16.25 -0.03
N MET A 75 -17.47 15.70 0.85
CA MET A 75 -17.06 14.64 1.77
C MET A 75 -16.58 13.37 1.04
N ALA A 76 -17.24 13.00 -0.06
CA ALA A 76 -16.83 11.86 -0.88
C ALA A 76 -15.44 12.09 -1.50
N ILE A 77 -15.21 13.27 -2.08
CA ILE A 77 -13.91 13.66 -2.66
C ILE A 77 -12.83 13.71 -1.57
N GLU A 78 -13.11 14.26 -0.38
CA GLU A 78 -12.16 14.28 0.74
C GLU A 78 -11.79 12.86 1.22
N ALA A 79 -12.77 11.95 1.26
CA ALA A 79 -12.52 10.55 1.59
C ALA A 79 -11.64 9.86 0.53
N GLU A 80 -11.92 10.10 -0.75
CA GLU A 80 -11.12 9.59 -1.87
C GLU A 80 -9.69 10.14 -1.81
N ILE A 81 -9.50 11.44 -1.58
CA ILE A 81 -8.18 12.06 -1.40
C ILE A 81 -7.41 11.35 -0.29
N LYS A 82 -8.03 11.14 0.87
CA LYS A 82 -7.39 10.48 2.02
C LYS A 82 -6.99 9.03 1.71
N GLU A 83 -7.80 8.31 0.94
CA GLU A 83 -7.48 6.96 0.48
C GLU A 83 -6.28 6.97 -0.49
N GLN A 84 -6.29 7.89 -1.46
CA GLN A 84 -5.19 8.05 -2.41
C GLN A 84 -3.89 8.47 -1.73
N GLU A 85 -3.93 9.38 -0.76
CA GLU A 85 -2.77 9.74 0.07
C GLU A 85 -2.22 8.53 0.84
N GLY A 86 -3.10 7.70 1.39
CA GLY A 86 -2.73 6.45 2.06
C GLY A 86 -2.03 5.47 1.12
N THR A 87 -2.53 5.33 -0.10
CA THR A 87 -1.94 4.51 -1.16
C THR A 87 -0.58 5.04 -1.59
N LEU A 88 -0.47 6.35 -1.83
CA LEU A 88 0.79 7.02 -2.17
C LEU A 88 1.85 6.77 -1.09
N LYS A 89 1.50 6.95 0.19
CA LYS A 89 2.42 6.72 1.30
C LYS A 89 2.94 5.28 1.38
N LYS A 90 2.11 4.28 1.05
CA LYS A 90 2.55 2.87 0.97
C LYS A 90 3.58 2.70 -0.15
N MET A 91 3.29 3.22 -1.34
CA MET A 91 4.21 3.17 -2.49
C MET A 91 5.55 3.85 -2.19
N GLU A 92 5.54 5.01 -1.52
CA GLU A 92 6.77 5.70 -1.10
C GLU A 92 7.61 4.86 -0.13
N ASN A 93 6.97 4.14 0.80
CA ASN A 93 7.68 3.29 1.75
C ASN A 93 8.24 2.04 1.08
N GLU A 94 7.50 1.43 0.15
CA GLU A 94 7.98 0.32 -0.68
C GLU A 94 9.21 0.75 -1.49
N LEU A 95 9.16 1.91 -2.14
CA LEU A 95 10.30 2.46 -2.87
C LEU A 95 11.51 2.67 -1.97
N LYS A 96 11.34 3.24 -0.77
CA LYS A 96 12.43 3.39 0.22
C LYS A 96 13.04 2.04 0.62
N GLY A 97 12.20 1.00 0.76
CA GLY A 97 12.65 -0.36 1.01
C GLY A 97 13.52 -0.90 -0.13
N LEU A 98 13.04 -0.80 -1.36
CA LEU A 98 13.77 -1.25 -2.56
C LEU A 98 15.13 -0.55 -2.72
N VAL A 99 15.18 0.77 -2.49
CA VAL A 99 16.44 1.54 -2.53
C VAL A 99 17.43 1.07 -1.46
N LYS A 100 16.95 0.78 -0.26
CA LYS A 100 17.79 0.25 0.82
C LYS A 100 18.33 -1.14 0.49
N ASP A 101 17.48 -2.01 -0.05
CA ASP A 101 17.86 -3.36 -0.44
C ASP A 101 18.89 -3.34 -1.57
N GLN A 102 18.70 -2.49 -2.58
CA GLN A 102 19.69 -2.29 -3.64
C GLN A 102 21.07 -1.95 -3.06
N ARG A 103 21.14 -0.96 -2.15
CA ARG A 103 22.40 -0.58 -1.51
C ARG A 103 23.04 -1.73 -0.72
N ASN A 104 22.23 -2.51 0.00
CA ASN A 104 22.74 -3.67 0.73
C ASN A 104 23.35 -4.71 -0.22
N TYR A 105 22.68 -4.98 -1.36
CA TYR A 105 23.22 -5.90 -2.37
C TYR A 105 24.52 -5.38 -2.99
N GLU A 106 24.62 -4.08 -3.29
CA GLU A 106 25.86 -3.47 -3.78
C GLU A 106 27.03 -3.61 -2.78
N ASP A 107 26.76 -3.37 -1.49
CA ASP A 107 27.74 -3.56 -0.42
C ASP A 107 28.15 -5.03 -0.26
N GLU A 108 27.22 -5.97 -0.39
CA GLU A 108 27.48 -7.41 -0.34
C GLU A 108 28.31 -7.88 -1.54
N ILE A 109 27.99 -7.41 -2.76
CA ILE A 109 28.76 -7.69 -3.97
C ILE A 109 30.22 -7.26 -3.76
N THR A 110 30.43 -6.03 -3.31
CA THR A 110 31.79 -5.49 -3.06
C THR A 110 32.58 -6.34 -2.07
N LYS A 111 31.93 -6.81 -0.98
CA LYS A 111 32.57 -7.69 0.01
C LYS A 111 32.90 -9.06 -0.59
N CYS A 112 32.01 -9.63 -1.39
CA CYS A 112 32.21 -10.91 -2.05
C CYS A 112 33.34 -10.85 -3.08
N GLU A 113 33.41 -9.79 -3.88
CA GLU A 113 34.51 -9.55 -4.82
C GLU A 113 35.86 -9.51 -4.11
N LYS A 114 35.96 -8.78 -3.00
CA LYS A 114 37.19 -8.75 -2.19
C LYS A 114 37.58 -10.15 -1.67
N LYS A 115 36.62 -10.91 -1.16
CA LYS A 115 36.86 -12.29 -0.69
C LYS A 115 37.31 -13.21 -1.82
N ILE A 116 36.77 -13.04 -3.02
CA ILE A 116 37.18 -13.81 -4.21
C ILE A 116 38.65 -13.52 -4.53
N GLU A 117 39.06 -12.24 -4.51
CA GLU A 117 40.46 -11.87 -4.75
C GLU A 117 41.42 -12.42 -3.69
N GLU A 118 41.04 -12.33 -2.41
CA GLU A 118 41.82 -12.94 -1.30
C GLU A 118 41.95 -14.46 -1.47
N ALA A 119 40.86 -15.15 -1.83
CA ALA A 119 40.88 -16.60 -2.07
C ALA A 119 41.74 -16.99 -3.28
N LYS A 120 41.71 -16.20 -4.36
CA LYS A 120 42.60 -16.41 -5.53
C LYS A 120 44.07 -16.26 -5.13
N ALA A 121 44.43 -15.25 -4.34
CA ALA A 121 45.79 -15.07 -3.87
C ALA A 121 46.24 -16.25 -2.99
N ALA A 122 45.38 -16.70 -2.07
CA ALA A 122 45.65 -17.85 -1.21
C ALA A 122 45.82 -19.16 -2.00
N LEU A 123 45.07 -19.36 -3.09
CA LEU A 123 45.25 -20.51 -3.98
C LEU A 123 46.65 -20.53 -4.62
N VAL A 124 47.10 -19.38 -5.15
CA VAL A 124 48.43 -19.27 -5.77
C VAL A 124 49.54 -19.52 -4.74
N GLU A 125 49.42 -18.97 -3.53
CA GLU A 125 50.38 -19.21 -2.45
C GLU A 125 50.43 -20.70 -2.07
N ASN A 126 49.27 -21.33 -1.92
CA ASN A 126 49.16 -22.74 -1.58
C ASN A 126 49.77 -23.64 -2.66
N GLU A 127 49.53 -23.37 -3.94
CA GLU A 127 50.19 -24.09 -5.05
C GLU A 127 51.72 -23.99 -4.98
N GLY A 128 52.25 -22.80 -4.65
CA GLY A 128 53.69 -22.60 -4.46
C GLY A 128 54.24 -23.39 -3.26
N ALA A 129 53.50 -23.43 -2.15
CA ALA A 129 53.85 -24.20 -0.97
C ALA A 129 53.84 -25.71 -1.24
N GLN A 130 52.84 -26.21 -1.98
CA GLN A 130 52.75 -27.62 -2.39
C GLN A 130 53.97 -28.03 -3.20
N LYS A 131 54.32 -27.28 -4.26
CA LYS A 131 55.51 -27.54 -5.09
C LYS A 131 56.80 -27.55 -4.26
N SER A 132 56.95 -26.60 -3.34
CA SER A 132 58.12 -26.54 -2.46
C SER A 132 58.20 -27.77 -1.55
N GLN A 133 57.06 -28.20 -0.99
CA GLN A 133 56.99 -29.36 -0.13
C GLN A 133 57.25 -30.67 -0.90
N GLU A 134 56.79 -30.79 -2.14
CA GLU A 134 57.08 -31.93 -3.01
C GLU A 134 58.59 -32.13 -3.22
N GLU A 135 59.33 -31.04 -3.46
CA GLU A 135 60.79 -31.10 -3.61
C GLU A 135 61.50 -31.48 -2.30
N ILE A 136 61.03 -30.99 -1.15
CA ILE A 136 61.53 -31.41 0.17
C ILE A 136 61.31 -32.92 0.38
N ILE A 137 60.10 -33.41 0.09
CA ILE A 137 59.76 -34.84 0.20
C ILE A 137 60.64 -35.67 -0.72
N LYS A 138 60.89 -35.22 -1.95
CA LYS A 138 61.74 -35.90 -2.93
C LYS A 138 63.19 -36.03 -2.42
N LYS A 139 63.76 -34.96 -1.86
CA LYS A 139 65.10 -34.99 -1.24
C LYS A 139 65.14 -35.96 -0.06
N GLN A 140 64.15 -35.90 0.84
CA GLN A 140 64.09 -36.78 2.01
C GLN A 140 63.95 -38.26 1.61
N LYS A 141 63.18 -38.57 0.56
CA LYS A 141 63.10 -39.93 0.00
C LYS A 141 64.47 -40.43 -0.48
N GLY A 142 65.31 -39.56 -1.03
CA GLY A 142 66.70 -39.88 -1.40
C GLY A 142 67.53 -40.28 -0.17
N VAL A 143 67.52 -39.44 0.86
CA VAL A 143 68.24 -39.70 2.14
C VAL A 143 67.79 -41.03 2.77
N VAL A 144 66.49 -41.30 2.81
CA VAL A 144 65.97 -42.57 3.35
C VAL A 144 66.51 -43.77 2.58
N LYS A 145 66.56 -43.70 1.25
CA LYS A 145 67.12 -44.78 0.41
C LYS A 145 68.60 -45.03 0.69
N GLU A 146 69.39 -43.97 0.86
CA GLU A 146 70.81 -44.08 1.20
C GLU A 146 71.02 -44.76 2.56
N VAL A 147 70.23 -44.37 3.56
CA VAL A 147 70.29 -45.00 4.90
C VAL A 147 69.87 -46.47 4.83
N GLN A 148 68.82 -46.80 4.07
CA GLN A 148 68.41 -48.19 3.84
C GLN A 148 69.50 -49.01 3.14
N ALA A 149 70.23 -48.43 2.19
CA ALA A 149 71.34 -49.10 1.52
C ALA A 149 72.51 -49.37 2.49
N LYS A 150 72.83 -48.42 3.37
CA LYS A 150 73.84 -48.62 4.43
C LYS A 150 73.49 -49.79 5.35
N LEU A 151 72.22 -49.91 5.75
CA LEU A 151 71.74 -51.02 6.58
C LEU A 151 71.89 -52.39 5.90
N LYS A 152 71.68 -52.47 4.58
CA LYS A 152 71.82 -53.73 3.82
C LYS A 152 73.27 -54.16 3.60
N ASN A 153 74.22 -53.23 3.73
CA ASN A 153 75.65 -53.47 3.56
C ASN A 153 76.36 -53.72 4.91
N LEU A 154 75.61 -53.78 6.01
CA LEU A 154 76.02 -54.25 7.33
C LEU A 154 75.71 -55.74 7.45
#